data_AF-A0A375IIJ6-F1
#
_entry.id   AF-A0A375IIJ6-F1
#
_cell.length_a   1.000
_cell.length_b   1.000
_cell.length_c   1.000
_cell.angle_alpha   90.00
_cell.angle_beta   90.00
_cell.angle_gamma   90.00
#
_symmetry.space_group_name_H-M   'P 1'
#
loop_
_entity.id
_entity.type
_entity.pdbx_description
1 polymer ?
#
loop_
_entity_poly.entity_id
_entity_poly.type
_entity_poly.pdbx_seq_one_letter_code
_entity_poly.pdbx_strand_id
1 'polypeptide(L)'
;MANEFEEIAHSGGRVSFTITTSADGRRSFKVGFRGSRPVPMVMIAVYALPQGIPVAPIDMGGIGQAWNPPPFPDCLPVLIASDSEGKFGHTCPACSGYWRSGPWPNLCPYCGIESPGHNLLSAAQMRYLERYCAMLIDTLQSGKDGEFVIDMDAVADAAGKDEEKPPFYVSEESQQHKFTCTACGEFNDILGRYGYCSLCGTRNDLADFEGNSILEIRDRINNGHPPEDCVRDAVSSFDSYVAQVARELAVGVPMIAYRKNRLTKQRFHNLGDLQGVFEKWFGIDICQGMKDADQKFAERMFHRRHLYEHNGGEVDQKYIEESGDTTVRLKQRLRESQPDAHALLGHLVKMARNIHAGFHELFPPLDPPIKTYKDRQARTASFRGARSHQAAE
;
A
#
# COMPACT_ATOMS: atom_id res chain seq x y z
N MET A 1 8.80 3.16 15.63
CA MET A 1 8.02 2.42 14.63
C MET A 1 7.85 1.03 15.17
N ALA A 2 6.63 0.50 15.17
CA ALA A 2 6.37 -0.88 15.59
C ALA A 2 7.20 -1.87 14.75
N ASN A 3 7.67 -2.94 15.38
CA ASN A 3 8.34 -4.06 14.74
C ASN A 3 7.35 -4.82 13.83
N GLU A 4 7.87 -5.70 12.97
CA GLU A 4 7.01 -6.57 12.14
C GLU A 4 6.14 -7.45 13.04
N PHE A 5 4.84 -7.55 12.71
CA PHE A 5 3.84 -8.37 13.41
C PHE A 5 3.65 -8.02 14.89
N GLU A 6 4.02 -6.79 15.26
CA GLU A 6 3.76 -6.27 16.59
C GLU A 6 2.29 -5.87 16.72
N GLU A 7 1.68 -6.28 17.82
CA GLU A 7 0.35 -5.83 18.23
C GLU A 7 0.36 -4.34 18.56
N ILE A 8 -0.54 -3.58 17.93
CA ILE A 8 -0.67 -2.14 18.12
C ILE A 8 -1.93 -1.87 18.92
N ALA A 9 -1.74 -1.17 20.04
CA ALA A 9 -2.81 -0.82 20.95
C ALA A 9 -3.87 0.06 20.26
N HIS A 10 -5.11 -0.04 20.72
CA HIS A 10 -6.17 0.90 20.36
C HIS A 10 -5.84 2.33 20.85
N SER A 11 -6.36 3.38 20.22
CA SER A 11 -6.17 4.77 20.69
C SER A 11 -6.84 5.09 22.05
N GLY A 12 -7.53 4.12 22.63
CA GLY A 12 -8.36 4.23 23.83
C GLY A 12 -9.60 5.12 23.68
N GLY A 13 -10.10 5.59 24.82
CA GLY A 13 -11.32 6.37 24.96
C GLY A 13 -12.52 5.58 25.49
N ARG A 14 -13.61 6.28 25.77
CA ARG A 14 -14.86 5.75 26.30
C ARG A 14 -16.00 6.17 25.41
N VAL A 15 -16.71 5.19 24.87
CA VAL A 15 -18.01 5.42 24.22
C VAL A 15 -19.07 5.30 25.29
N SER A 16 -19.95 6.30 25.41
CA SER A 16 -21.09 6.24 26.31
C SER A 16 -22.43 6.28 25.57
N PHE A 17 -23.38 5.50 26.05
CA PHE A 17 -24.77 5.49 25.64
C PHE A 17 -25.59 6.04 26.81
N THR A 18 -26.11 7.26 26.66
CA THR A 18 -27.03 7.84 27.62
C THR A 18 -28.47 7.58 27.17
N ILE A 19 -29.20 6.77 27.92
CA ILE A 19 -30.61 6.47 27.63
C ILE A 19 -31.51 7.29 28.55
N THR A 20 -32.50 7.97 27.96
CA THR A 20 -33.50 8.74 28.70
C THR A 20 -34.90 8.41 28.19
N THR A 21 -35.83 8.30 29.13
CA THR A 21 -37.25 8.12 28.87
C THR A 21 -37.99 9.41 29.16
N SER A 22 -38.66 9.98 28.16
CA SER A 22 -39.46 11.20 28.32
C SER A 22 -40.80 10.91 29.01
N ALA A 23 -41.45 11.98 29.49
CA ALA A 23 -42.72 11.87 30.22
C ALA A 23 -43.87 11.24 29.41
N ASP A 24 -43.77 11.22 28.07
CA ASP A 24 -44.70 10.54 27.15
C ASP A 24 -44.34 9.06 26.89
N GLY A 25 -43.33 8.52 27.60
CA GLY A 25 -42.88 7.15 27.49
C GLY A 25 -41.97 6.86 26.28
N ARG A 26 -41.62 7.88 25.48
CA ARG A 26 -40.65 7.71 24.39
C ARG A 26 -39.24 7.57 24.96
N ARG A 27 -38.48 6.60 24.43
CA ARG A 27 -37.08 6.39 24.80
C ARG A 27 -36.19 6.99 23.73
N SER A 28 -35.18 7.74 24.16
CA SER A 28 -34.18 8.33 23.31
C SER A 28 -32.79 7.95 23.80
N PHE A 29 -31.81 7.91 22.90
CA PHE A 29 -30.42 7.67 23.25
C PHE A 29 -29.53 8.79 22.73
N LYS A 30 -28.42 9.01 23.44
CA LYS A 30 -27.32 9.85 23.00
C LYS A 30 -26.04 9.03 23.05
N VAL A 31 -25.28 9.07 21.96
CA VAL A 31 -23.92 8.53 21.90
C VAL A 31 -22.93 9.63 22.24
N GLY A 32 -22.05 9.37 23.19
CA GLY A 32 -20.91 10.20 23.56
C GLY A 32 -19.59 9.47 23.32
N PHE A 33 -18.53 10.24 23.07
CA PHE A 33 -17.15 9.75 23.14
C PHE A 33 -16.32 10.68 24.01
N ARG A 34 -15.48 10.13 24.87
CA ARG A 34 -14.51 10.88 25.66
C ARG A 34 -13.17 10.15 25.68
N GLY A 35 -12.08 10.84 25.39
CA GLY A 35 -10.72 10.29 25.49
C GLY A 35 -9.71 11.35 25.87
N SER A 36 -8.65 10.95 26.57
CA SER A 36 -7.54 11.82 26.97
C SER A 36 -6.18 11.14 26.89
N ARG A 37 -6.08 10.00 26.19
CA ARG A 37 -4.81 9.31 26.01
C ARG A 37 -3.87 10.16 25.15
N PRO A 38 -2.57 10.22 25.48
CA PRO A 38 -1.60 11.05 24.78
C PRO A 38 -1.09 10.36 23.50
N VAL A 39 -1.99 9.81 22.68
CA VAL A 39 -1.68 9.13 21.42
C VAL A 39 -2.50 9.72 20.28
N PRO A 40 -2.02 9.67 19.02
CA PRO A 40 -2.85 9.96 17.86
C PRO A 40 -4.19 9.21 17.91
N MET A 41 -5.26 9.90 17.53
CA MET A 41 -6.58 9.30 17.37
C MET A 41 -7.27 9.90 16.16
N VAL A 42 -7.76 9.02 15.30
CA VAL A 42 -8.68 9.35 14.21
C VAL A 42 -9.98 8.62 14.50
N MET A 43 -11.11 9.29 14.29
CA MET A 43 -12.42 8.70 14.45
C MET A 43 -13.15 8.68 13.12
N ILE A 44 -13.75 7.54 12.81
CA ILE A 44 -14.71 7.38 11.73
C ILE A 44 -16.04 6.93 12.31
N ALA A 45 -17.07 6.99 11.47
CA ALA A 45 -18.38 6.48 11.82
C ALA A 45 -18.98 5.70 10.64
N VAL A 46 -19.73 4.66 10.95
CA VAL A 46 -20.47 3.84 9.98
C VAL A 46 -21.91 3.65 10.44
N TYR A 47 -22.80 3.49 9.48
CA TYR A 47 -24.10 2.89 9.72
C TYR A 47 -23.95 1.36 9.74
N ALA A 48 -24.49 0.73 10.78
CA ALA A 48 -24.54 -0.72 10.91
C ALA A 48 -25.97 -1.19 11.15
N LEU A 49 -26.31 -2.36 10.62
CA LEU A 49 -27.54 -3.06 11.01
C LEU A 49 -27.45 -3.52 12.48
N PRO A 50 -28.59 -3.79 13.14
CA PRO A 50 -28.61 -4.25 14.54
C PRO A 50 -27.70 -5.45 14.85
N GLN A 51 -27.42 -6.29 13.84
CA GLN A 51 -26.54 -7.46 13.96
C GLN A 51 -25.04 -7.11 13.92
N GLY A 52 -24.66 -5.84 13.77
CA GLY A 52 -23.25 -5.42 13.63
C GLY A 52 -22.71 -5.48 12.20
N ILE A 53 -23.58 -5.48 11.19
CA ILE A 53 -23.19 -5.50 9.77
C ILE A 53 -23.06 -4.07 9.25
N PRO A 54 -21.86 -3.58 8.85
CA PRO A 54 -21.69 -2.25 8.29
C PRO A 54 -22.35 -2.14 6.91
N VAL A 55 -23.00 -1.02 6.63
CA VAL A 55 -23.74 -0.82 5.37
C VAL A 55 -23.42 0.49 4.65
N ALA A 56 -22.88 1.49 5.35
CA ALA A 56 -22.45 2.76 4.75
C ALA A 56 -21.52 3.55 5.70
N PRO A 57 -20.62 4.40 5.18
CA PRO A 57 -19.92 5.38 6.00
C PRO A 57 -20.86 6.50 6.45
N ILE A 58 -20.52 7.14 7.57
CA ILE A 58 -21.16 8.37 8.03
C ILE A 58 -20.25 9.56 7.73
N ASP A 59 -20.79 10.52 6.99
CA ASP A 59 -20.20 11.84 6.81
C ASP A 59 -20.48 12.68 8.05
N MET A 60 -19.54 12.66 9.00
CA MET A 60 -19.70 13.34 10.29
C MET A 60 -19.82 14.87 10.17
N GLY A 61 -19.43 15.45 9.02
CA GLY A 61 -19.53 16.87 8.73
C GLY A 61 -18.76 17.77 9.70
N GLY A 62 -19.05 19.07 9.62
CA GLY A 62 -18.61 20.07 10.61
C GLY A 62 -19.56 20.20 11.80
N ILE A 63 -19.15 20.96 12.81
CA ILE A 63 -19.99 21.26 13.98
C ILE A 63 -21.34 21.86 13.51
N GLY A 64 -22.44 21.24 13.92
CA GLY A 64 -23.80 21.67 13.59
C GLY A 64 -24.33 21.18 12.24
N GLN A 65 -23.53 20.42 11.48
CA GLN A 65 -24.01 19.77 10.26
C GLN A 65 -24.65 18.42 10.59
N ALA A 66 -25.78 18.13 9.95
CA ALA A 66 -26.40 16.82 10.05
C ALA A 66 -25.56 15.77 9.32
N TRP A 67 -25.54 14.56 9.86
CA TRP A 67 -24.98 13.39 9.17
C TRP A 67 -25.81 13.06 7.92
N ASN A 68 -25.17 12.42 6.94
CA ASN A 68 -25.88 11.80 5.82
C ASN A 68 -26.93 10.80 6.34
N PRO A 69 -28.11 10.66 5.71
CA PRO A 69 -29.16 9.76 6.20
C PRO A 69 -28.71 8.29 6.13
N PRO A 70 -29.20 7.42 7.04
CA PRO A 70 -28.91 6.00 6.98
C PRO A 70 -29.52 5.36 5.74
N PRO A 71 -28.87 4.32 5.16
CA PRO A 71 -29.41 3.62 3.99
C PRO A 71 -30.66 2.79 4.32
N PHE A 72 -30.84 2.38 5.59
CA PHE A 72 -32.00 1.62 6.07
C PHE A 72 -32.55 2.20 7.39
N PRO A 73 -33.88 2.11 7.65
CA PRO A 73 -34.52 2.72 8.83
C PRO A 73 -33.97 2.30 10.20
N ASP A 74 -33.41 1.08 10.31
CA ASP A 74 -32.95 0.50 11.59
C ASP A 74 -31.43 0.56 11.77
N CYS A 75 -30.73 1.36 10.96
CA CYS A 75 -29.28 1.48 11.10
C CYS A 75 -28.92 2.20 12.40
N LEU A 76 -27.94 1.64 13.11
CA LEU A 76 -27.31 2.25 14.27
C LEU A 76 -26.04 2.99 13.83
N PRO A 77 -25.80 4.23 14.29
CA PRO A 77 -24.53 4.89 14.07
C PRO A 77 -23.48 4.33 15.03
N VAL A 78 -22.35 3.87 14.48
CA VAL A 78 -21.25 3.30 15.23
C VAL A 78 -20.00 4.15 15.05
N LEU A 79 -19.42 4.62 16.16
CA LEU A 79 -18.15 5.35 16.16
C LEU A 79 -17.00 4.36 16.30
N ILE A 80 -16.04 4.40 15.39
CA ILE A 80 -14.83 3.56 15.39
C ILE A 80 -13.62 4.48 15.50
N ALA A 81 -12.76 4.23 16.49
CA ALA A 81 -11.50 4.94 16.65
C ALA A 81 -10.33 4.11 16.08
N SER A 82 -9.26 4.81 15.74
CA SER A 82 -8.03 4.23 15.20
C SER A 82 -7.23 3.45 16.25
N ASP A 83 -6.18 2.79 15.79
CA ASP A 83 -5.09 2.38 16.67
C ASP A 83 -4.31 3.59 17.23
N SER A 84 -3.37 3.33 18.13
CA SER A 84 -2.53 4.34 18.80
C SER A 84 -1.54 5.05 17.89
N GLU A 85 -1.40 4.63 16.62
CA GLU A 85 -0.62 5.33 15.60
C GLU A 85 -1.52 6.16 14.65
N GLY A 86 -2.83 6.21 14.91
CA GLY A 86 -3.79 6.93 14.09
C GLY A 86 -4.14 6.20 12.79
N LYS A 87 -3.92 4.87 12.72
CA LYS A 87 -4.19 4.03 11.55
C LYS A 87 -5.35 3.06 11.81
N PHE A 88 -5.84 2.47 10.74
CA PHE A 88 -6.90 1.48 10.77
C PHE A 88 -6.39 0.21 10.11
N GLY A 89 -6.70 -0.94 10.71
CA GLY A 89 -6.54 -2.20 10.01
C GLY A 89 -7.70 -2.45 9.06
N HIS A 90 -7.44 -3.28 8.06
CA HIS A 90 -8.38 -3.63 7.01
C HIS A 90 -8.24 -5.09 6.64
N THR A 91 -9.33 -5.69 6.15
CA THR A 91 -9.30 -7.08 5.67
C THR A 91 -10.06 -7.17 4.36
N CYS A 92 -9.44 -7.79 3.36
CA CYS A 92 -10.05 -7.95 2.05
C CYS A 92 -11.02 -9.14 2.07
N PRO A 93 -12.30 -8.97 1.72
CA PRO A 93 -13.26 -10.07 1.67
C PRO A 93 -12.95 -11.07 0.53
N ALA A 94 -12.22 -10.66 -0.51
CA ALA A 94 -11.92 -11.51 -1.66
C ALA A 94 -10.69 -12.41 -1.44
N CYS A 95 -9.60 -11.88 -0.87
CA CYS A 95 -8.34 -12.61 -0.69
C CYS A 95 -7.98 -12.87 0.78
N SER A 96 -8.77 -12.38 1.74
CA SER A 96 -8.50 -12.44 3.18
C SER A 96 -7.22 -11.75 3.64
N GLY A 97 -6.55 -10.98 2.77
CA GLY A 97 -5.35 -10.24 3.12
C GLY A 97 -5.64 -9.10 4.08
N TYR A 98 -4.82 -8.97 5.12
CA TYR A 98 -4.86 -7.91 6.12
C TYR A 98 -3.80 -6.83 5.83
N TRP A 99 -4.12 -5.56 6.09
CA TRP A 99 -3.15 -4.45 6.02
C TRP A 99 -3.59 -3.30 6.93
N ARG A 100 -2.72 -2.32 7.19
CA ARG A 100 -3.10 -1.04 7.82
C ARG A 100 -2.93 0.13 6.88
N SER A 101 -3.86 1.09 6.96
CA SER A 101 -3.81 2.34 6.21
C SER A 101 -4.59 3.45 6.93
N GLY A 102 -4.85 4.56 6.26
CA GLY A 102 -5.85 5.53 6.66
C GLY A 102 -7.28 4.93 6.68
N PRO A 103 -8.26 5.73 7.15
CA PRO A 103 -9.59 5.24 7.52
C PRO A 103 -10.42 4.59 6.40
N TRP A 104 -10.27 5.08 5.17
CA TRP A 104 -11.16 4.74 4.06
C TRP A 104 -10.35 4.28 2.85
N PRO A 105 -9.88 3.03 2.83
CA PRO A 105 -9.30 2.45 1.62
C PRO A 105 -10.40 2.26 0.57
N ASN A 106 -10.01 2.33 -0.70
CA ASN A 106 -10.88 2.06 -1.85
C ASN A 106 -10.58 0.69 -2.48
N LEU A 107 -9.44 0.07 -2.16
CA LEU A 107 -9.04 -1.20 -2.76
C LEU A 107 -8.08 -2.00 -1.88
N CYS A 108 -7.98 -3.29 -2.19
CA CYS A 108 -7.03 -4.20 -1.53
C CYS A 108 -5.61 -4.05 -2.11
N PRO A 109 -4.57 -3.86 -1.27
CA PRO A 109 -3.16 -3.81 -1.71
C PRO A 109 -2.65 -5.05 -2.43
N TYR A 110 -3.27 -6.21 -2.22
CA TYR A 110 -2.75 -7.50 -2.69
C TYR A 110 -3.39 -7.97 -3.98
N CYS A 111 -4.72 -7.91 -4.08
CA CYS A 111 -5.46 -8.41 -5.23
C CYS A 111 -6.04 -7.30 -6.11
N GLY A 112 -5.90 -6.04 -5.70
CA GLY A 112 -6.40 -4.88 -6.45
C GLY A 112 -7.92 -4.76 -6.52
N ILE A 113 -8.69 -5.59 -5.79
CA ILE A 113 -10.15 -5.48 -5.81
C ILE A 113 -10.58 -4.16 -5.20
N GLU A 114 -11.37 -3.39 -5.95
CA GLU A 114 -12.00 -2.18 -5.47
C GLU A 114 -13.22 -2.53 -4.61
N SER A 115 -13.34 -1.86 -3.48
CA SER A 115 -14.46 -2.02 -2.56
C SER A 115 -14.62 -0.78 -1.69
N PRO A 116 -15.86 -0.37 -1.36
CA PRO A 116 -16.08 0.67 -0.37
C PRO A 116 -15.36 0.36 0.95
N GLY A 117 -14.77 1.38 1.59
CA GLY A 117 -13.96 1.19 2.79
C GLY A 117 -14.70 0.52 3.97
N HIS A 118 -16.01 0.72 4.10
CA HIS A 118 -16.82 0.05 5.14
C HIS A 118 -16.97 -1.47 4.92
N ASN A 119 -16.67 -1.98 3.72
CA ASN A 119 -16.62 -3.42 3.44
C ASN A 119 -15.22 -4.01 3.69
N LEU A 120 -14.23 -3.15 4.00
CA LEU A 120 -12.84 -3.51 4.22
C LEU A 120 -12.45 -3.38 5.70
N LEU A 121 -13.43 -3.31 6.62
CA LEU A 121 -13.14 -3.24 8.05
C LEU A 121 -12.37 -4.49 8.51
N SER A 122 -11.43 -4.32 9.43
CA SER A 122 -10.68 -5.45 10.00
C SER A 122 -11.58 -6.38 10.81
N ALA A 123 -11.12 -7.61 11.02
CA ALA A 123 -11.79 -8.52 11.95
C ALA A 123 -11.92 -7.93 13.37
N ALA A 124 -10.94 -7.12 13.80
CA ALA A 124 -10.97 -6.38 15.05
C ALA A 124 -12.12 -5.36 15.08
N GLN A 125 -12.24 -4.53 14.04
CA GLN A 125 -13.31 -3.54 13.92
C GLN A 125 -14.69 -4.18 13.82
N MET A 126 -14.83 -5.31 13.13
CA MET A 126 -16.10 -6.05 13.04
C MET A 126 -16.57 -6.58 14.41
N ARG A 127 -15.67 -7.18 15.21
CA ARG A 127 -16.00 -7.60 16.59
C ARG A 127 -16.42 -6.43 17.47
N TYR A 128 -15.76 -5.29 17.31
CA TYR A 128 -16.14 -4.07 18.00
C TYR A 128 -17.53 -3.57 17.57
N LEU A 129 -17.84 -3.62 16.27
CA LEU A 129 -19.16 -3.24 15.72
C LEU A 129 -20.29 -4.07 16.32
N GLU A 130 -20.12 -5.40 16.36
CA GLU A 130 -21.06 -6.34 16.96
C GLU A 130 -21.29 -6.02 18.45
N ARG A 131 -20.21 -5.81 19.21
CA ARG A 131 -20.29 -5.45 20.63
C ARG A 131 -21.00 -4.12 20.85
N TYR A 132 -20.70 -3.13 20.02
CA TYR A 132 -21.30 -1.81 20.08
C TYR A 132 -22.81 -1.87 19.86
N CYS A 133 -23.22 -2.54 18.78
CA CYS A 133 -24.63 -2.69 18.42
C CYS A 133 -25.39 -3.49 19.48
N ALA A 134 -24.84 -4.62 19.94
CA ALA A 134 -25.44 -5.44 20.99
C ALA A 134 -25.65 -4.63 22.28
N MET A 135 -24.63 -3.89 22.75
CA MET A 135 -24.75 -3.06 23.95
C MET A 135 -25.84 -1.99 23.79
N LEU A 136 -25.87 -1.28 22.65
CA LEU A 136 -26.87 -0.25 22.43
C LEU A 136 -28.31 -0.83 22.38
N ILE A 137 -28.50 -1.97 21.74
CA ILE A 137 -29.81 -2.63 21.65
C ILE A 137 -30.24 -3.15 23.03
N ASP A 138 -29.37 -3.86 23.74
CA ASP A 138 -29.66 -4.42 25.07
C ASP A 138 -30.03 -3.31 26.06
N THR A 139 -29.32 -2.18 26.02
CA THR A 139 -29.61 -1.03 26.89
C THR A 139 -30.95 -0.39 26.55
N LEU A 140 -31.27 -0.23 25.26
CA LEU A 140 -32.59 0.23 24.79
C LEU A 140 -33.73 -0.72 25.16
N GLN A 141 -33.50 -2.03 25.17
CA GLN A 141 -34.50 -3.05 25.53
C GLN A 141 -34.65 -3.24 27.04
N SER A 142 -33.61 -2.96 27.82
CA SER A 142 -33.57 -3.21 29.28
C SER A 142 -34.60 -2.42 30.11
N GLY A 143 -35.25 -1.42 29.53
CA GLY A 143 -36.14 -0.49 30.25
C GLY A 143 -35.43 0.50 31.18
N LYS A 144 -34.09 0.44 31.31
CA LYS A 144 -33.34 1.25 32.29
C LYS A 144 -32.77 2.52 31.67
N ASP A 145 -33.00 3.65 32.31
CA ASP A 145 -32.32 4.91 32.02
C ASP A 145 -30.96 4.95 32.70
N GLY A 146 -30.03 5.72 32.13
CA GLY A 146 -28.67 5.84 32.68
C GLY A 146 -27.60 5.95 31.59
N GLU A 147 -26.34 5.90 32.03
CA GLU A 147 -25.17 5.90 31.17
C GLU A 147 -24.52 4.52 31.15
N PHE A 148 -24.31 3.97 29.95
CA PHE A 148 -23.64 2.70 29.72
C PHE A 148 -22.37 2.94 28.90
N VAL A 149 -21.25 2.31 29.26
CA VAL A 149 -19.93 2.67 28.72
C VAL A 149 -19.22 1.47 28.13
N ILE A 150 -18.68 1.64 26.92
CA ILE A 150 -17.63 0.78 26.36
C ILE A 150 -16.29 1.45 26.67
N ASP A 151 -15.49 0.82 27.53
CA ASP A 151 -14.19 1.35 27.95
C ASP A 151 -13.07 0.81 27.05
N MET A 152 -12.70 1.59 26.02
CA MET A 152 -11.60 1.25 25.12
C MET A 152 -10.23 1.53 25.74
N ASP A 153 -10.14 2.25 26.86
CA ASP A 153 -8.89 2.38 27.60
C ASP A 153 -8.45 1.03 28.16
N ALA A 154 -9.39 0.21 28.64
CA ALA A 154 -9.11 -1.16 29.09
C ALA A 154 -8.56 -2.05 27.95
N VAL A 155 -9.04 -1.85 26.71
CA VAL A 155 -8.50 -2.56 25.54
C VAL A 155 -7.09 -2.09 25.21
N ALA A 156 -6.86 -0.78 25.22
CA ALA A 156 -5.54 -0.20 24.99
C ALA A 156 -4.51 -0.65 26.04
N ASP A 157 -4.90 -0.72 27.31
CA ASP A 157 -4.03 -1.10 28.42
C ASP A 157 -3.71 -2.61 28.45
N ALA A 158 -4.50 -3.44 27.77
CA ALA A 158 -4.27 -4.88 27.68
C ALA A 158 -3.38 -5.30 26.49
N ALA A 159 -3.02 -4.37 25.60
CA ALA A 159 -2.17 -4.68 24.44
C ALA A 159 -0.74 -5.04 24.84
N GLY A 160 -0.19 -6.10 24.20
CA GLY A 160 1.16 -6.58 24.46
C GLY A 160 1.37 -7.22 25.85
N LYS A 161 0.31 -7.50 26.60
CA LYS A 161 0.35 -8.16 27.91
C LYS A 161 -0.16 -9.60 27.81
N ASP A 162 0.47 -10.49 28.58
CA ASP A 162 0.06 -11.90 28.75
C ASP A 162 -1.12 -12.09 29.72
N GLU A 163 -1.67 -10.99 30.26
CA GLU A 163 -2.81 -11.00 31.18
C GLU A 163 -4.14 -11.33 30.47
N GLU A 164 -5.16 -11.66 31.25
CA GLU A 164 -6.50 -11.94 30.72
C GLU A 164 -7.06 -10.69 30.01
N LYS A 165 -7.13 -10.76 28.68
CA LYS A 165 -7.62 -9.67 27.83
C LYS A 165 -9.14 -9.50 28.03
N PRO A 166 -9.68 -8.26 27.96
CA PRO A 166 -11.12 -8.02 28.02
C PRO A 166 -11.89 -8.90 27.01
N PRO A 167 -13.14 -9.32 27.30
CA PRO A 167 -13.92 -10.17 26.39
C PRO A 167 -14.17 -9.56 24.99
N PHE A 168 -14.01 -8.24 24.84
CA PHE A 168 -14.16 -7.50 23.58
C PHE A 168 -12.81 -6.96 23.06
N TYR A 169 -11.70 -7.57 23.48
CA TYR A 169 -10.36 -7.14 23.09
C TYR A 169 -10.17 -7.17 21.57
N VAL A 170 -9.69 -6.05 21.04
CA VAL A 170 -9.44 -5.81 19.62
C VAL A 170 -8.15 -5.01 19.49
N SER A 171 -7.26 -5.46 18.62
CA SER A 171 -5.99 -4.80 18.31
C SER A 171 -5.71 -4.93 16.82
N GLU A 172 -4.94 -3.98 16.32
CA GLU A 172 -4.41 -4.01 14.95
C GLU A 172 -2.96 -4.49 15.00
N GLU A 173 -2.41 -4.90 13.85
CA GLU A 173 -1.09 -5.52 13.79
C GLU A 173 -0.21 -4.82 12.75
N SER A 174 1.00 -4.45 13.17
CA SER A 174 2.05 -3.96 12.29
C SER A 174 2.42 -4.99 11.22
N GLN A 175 2.60 -4.59 9.97
CA GLN A 175 3.04 -5.50 8.90
C GLN A 175 4.51 -5.28 8.53
N GLN A 176 4.95 -5.88 7.42
CA GLN A 176 6.36 -5.96 7.02
C GLN A 176 6.85 -4.71 6.29
N HIS A 177 6.00 -4.09 5.46
CA HIS A 177 6.41 -2.97 4.62
C HIS A 177 5.50 -1.76 4.79
N LYS A 178 6.10 -0.71 5.35
CA LYS A 178 5.47 0.59 5.56
C LYS A 178 5.93 1.56 4.48
N PHE A 179 5.00 2.09 3.70
CA PHE A 179 5.29 3.11 2.70
C PHE A 179 4.22 4.18 2.64
N THR A 180 4.62 5.37 2.19
CA THR A 180 3.70 6.46 1.86
C THR A 180 3.61 6.55 0.34
N CYS A 181 2.41 6.42 -0.20
CA CYS A 181 2.19 6.47 -1.64
C CYS A 181 2.64 7.82 -2.21
N THR A 182 3.52 7.80 -3.21
CA THR A 182 4.04 9.04 -3.84
C THR A 182 2.96 9.79 -4.63
N ALA A 183 1.94 9.09 -5.13
CA ALA A 183 0.84 9.70 -5.89
C ALA A 183 -0.22 10.42 -5.03
N CYS A 184 -0.68 9.82 -3.93
CA CYS A 184 -1.77 10.36 -3.10
C CYS A 184 -1.40 10.62 -1.63
N GLY A 185 -0.18 10.29 -1.20
CA GLY A 185 0.29 10.49 0.16
C GLY A 185 -0.34 9.58 1.22
N GLU A 186 -1.06 8.54 0.81
CA GLU A 186 -1.66 7.58 1.74
C GLU A 186 -0.61 6.67 2.37
N PHE A 187 -0.75 6.41 3.66
CA PHE A 187 0.10 5.46 4.38
C PHE A 187 -0.40 4.04 4.16
N ASN A 188 0.51 3.11 3.93
CA ASN A 188 0.22 1.70 3.75
C ASN A 188 1.23 0.87 4.55
N ASP A 189 0.73 -0.09 5.32
CA ASP A 189 1.49 -1.09 6.07
C ASP A 189 0.99 -2.47 5.64
N ILE A 190 1.76 -3.12 4.76
CA ILE A 190 1.35 -4.32 4.05
C ILE A 190 2.28 -5.50 4.36
N LEU A 191 1.77 -6.70 4.14
CA LEU A 191 2.54 -7.94 4.12
C LEU A 191 3.37 -8.01 2.82
N GLY A 192 4.61 -8.48 2.92
CA GLY A 192 5.54 -8.48 1.79
C GLY A 192 5.99 -7.07 1.41
N ARG A 193 6.66 -6.96 0.25
CA ARG A 193 7.35 -5.72 -0.19
C ARG A 193 6.54 -4.88 -1.19
N TYR A 194 5.66 -5.51 -1.96
CA TYR A 194 5.00 -4.88 -3.11
C TYR A 194 3.48 -4.96 -3.00
N GLY A 195 2.80 -3.89 -3.39
CA GLY A 195 1.35 -3.83 -3.40
C GLY A 195 0.81 -2.54 -4.00
N TYR A 196 -0.50 -2.54 -4.21
CA TYR A 196 -1.25 -1.34 -4.58
C TYR A 196 -1.39 -0.42 -3.36
N CYS A 197 -1.35 0.90 -3.60
CA CYS A 197 -1.83 1.86 -2.61
C CYS A 197 -3.32 1.62 -2.36
N SER A 198 -3.69 1.31 -1.11
CA SER A 198 -5.06 1.01 -0.71
C SER A 198 -6.09 2.12 -1.00
N LEU A 199 -5.63 3.35 -1.22
CA LEU A 199 -6.52 4.48 -1.51
C LEU A 199 -6.63 4.80 -3.00
N CYS A 200 -5.50 4.88 -3.73
CA CYS A 200 -5.49 5.32 -5.13
C CYS A 200 -5.14 4.23 -6.15
N GLY A 201 -4.65 3.07 -5.74
CA GLY A 201 -4.32 2.00 -6.67
C GLY A 201 -2.99 2.17 -7.40
N THR A 202 -2.21 3.22 -7.15
CA THR A 202 -0.83 3.30 -7.64
C THR A 202 0.00 2.20 -6.99
N ARG A 203 0.73 1.43 -7.81
CA ARG A 203 1.63 0.37 -7.33
C ARG A 203 2.92 0.96 -6.76
N ASN A 204 3.43 0.41 -5.65
CA ASN A 204 4.64 0.91 -4.99
C ASN A 204 5.95 0.42 -5.64
N ASP A 205 5.90 -0.54 -6.57
CA ASP A 205 7.06 -1.24 -7.13
C ASP A 205 8.08 -0.29 -7.74
N LEU A 206 7.62 0.74 -8.47
CA LEU A 206 8.53 1.71 -9.10
C LEU A 206 9.24 2.56 -8.03
N ALA A 207 8.50 3.01 -7.03
CA ALA A 207 9.04 3.83 -5.95
C ALA A 207 10.07 3.03 -5.12
N ASP A 208 9.79 1.76 -4.83
CA ASP A 208 10.73 0.87 -4.15
C ASP A 208 11.96 0.55 -5.02
N PHE A 209 11.77 0.30 -6.32
CA PHE A 209 12.87 0.05 -7.24
C PHE A 209 13.81 1.26 -7.35
N GLU A 210 13.27 2.46 -7.60
CA GLU A 210 14.07 3.68 -7.74
C GLU A 210 14.65 4.16 -6.42
N GLY A 211 13.83 4.18 -5.36
CA GLY A 211 14.15 4.79 -4.08
C GLY A 211 14.94 3.90 -3.13
N ASN A 212 14.89 2.58 -3.29
CA ASN A 212 15.65 1.65 -2.45
C ASN A 212 16.69 0.92 -3.31
N SER A 213 16.25 0.07 -4.24
CA SER A 213 17.16 -0.87 -4.93
C SER A 213 18.23 -0.14 -5.76
N ILE A 214 17.83 0.85 -6.57
CA ILE A 214 18.77 1.61 -7.41
C ILE A 214 19.67 2.52 -6.56
N LEU A 215 19.15 3.13 -5.49
CA LEU A 215 19.95 3.97 -4.61
C LEU A 215 21.01 3.16 -3.86
N GLU A 216 20.64 2.03 -3.28
CA GLU A 216 21.58 1.13 -2.58
C GLU A 216 22.72 0.66 -3.50
N ILE A 217 22.39 0.28 -4.74
CA ILE A 217 23.41 -0.15 -5.71
C ILE A 217 24.28 1.03 -6.13
N ARG A 218 23.69 2.21 -6.35
CA ARG A 218 24.43 3.43 -6.66
C ARG A 218 25.42 3.79 -5.56
N ASP A 219 25.00 3.70 -4.30
CA ASP A 219 25.86 3.99 -3.15
C ASP A 219 26.99 2.96 -3.04
N ARG A 220 26.72 1.68 -3.29
CA ARG A 220 27.76 0.65 -3.36
C ARG A 220 28.79 0.95 -4.45
N ILE A 221 28.35 1.33 -5.65
CA ILE A 221 29.24 1.73 -6.75
C ILE A 221 30.13 2.91 -6.32
N ASN A 222 29.55 3.92 -5.66
CA ASN A 222 30.27 5.11 -5.22
C ASN A 222 31.26 4.80 -4.07
N ASN A 223 30.95 3.81 -3.24
CA ASN A 223 31.82 3.33 -2.16
C ASN A 223 32.87 2.31 -2.63
N GLY A 224 33.06 2.13 -3.95
CA GLY A 224 34.13 1.33 -4.52
C GLY A 224 33.86 -0.18 -4.56
N HIS A 225 32.60 -0.61 -4.43
CA HIS A 225 32.25 -2.01 -4.72
C HIS A 225 32.54 -2.37 -6.19
N PRO A 226 32.88 -3.64 -6.49
CA PRO A 226 33.12 -4.09 -7.85
C PRO A 226 31.93 -3.76 -8.78
N PRO A 227 32.14 -3.02 -9.88
CA PRO A 227 31.07 -2.67 -10.81
C PRO A 227 30.35 -3.88 -11.40
N GLU A 228 31.03 -5.01 -11.57
CA GLU A 228 30.47 -6.27 -12.08
C GLU A 228 29.38 -6.84 -11.14
N ASP A 229 29.64 -6.82 -9.83
CA ASP A 229 28.66 -7.22 -8.82
C ASP A 229 27.45 -6.28 -8.83
N CYS A 230 27.70 -4.98 -8.98
CA CYS A 230 26.65 -3.97 -9.02
C CYS A 230 25.77 -4.11 -10.28
N VAL A 231 26.36 -4.42 -11.44
CA VAL A 231 25.63 -4.72 -12.69
C VAL A 231 24.78 -5.97 -12.53
N ARG A 232 25.33 -7.06 -11.97
CA ARG A 232 24.57 -8.29 -11.68
C ARG A 232 23.37 -8.00 -10.78
N ASP A 233 23.58 -7.29 -9.68
CA ASP A 233 22.55 -7.00 -8.69
C ASP A 233 21.49 -6.04 -9.28
N ALA A 234 21.88 -5.09 -10.13
CA ALA A 234 20.98 -4.17 -10.81
C ALA A 234 20.02 -4.90 -11.77
N VAL A 235 20.55 -5.76 -12.63
CA VAL A 235 19.72 -6.55 -13.56
C VAL A 235 18.82 -7.52 -12.78
N SER A 236 19.33 -8.14 -11.72
CA SER A 236 18.53 -9.04 -10.86
C SER A 236 17.39 -8.31 -10.13
N SER A 237 17.64 -7.08 -9.69
CA SER A 237 16.61 -6.23 -9.05
C SER A 237 15.55 -5.80 -10.06
N PHE A 238 15.96 -5.44 -11.29
CA PHE A 238 15.04 -5.11 -12.37
C PHE A 238 14.18 -6.32 -12.76
N ASP A 239 14.77 -7.51 -12.92
CA ASP A 239 14.03 -8.75 -13.16
C ASP A 239 12.95 -9.01 -12.10
N SER A 240 13.30 -8.76 -10.84
CA SER A 240 12.37 -8.92 -9.72
C SER A 240 11.21 -7.93 -9.80
N TYR A 241 11.50 -6.65 -10.11
CA TYR A 241 10.50 -5.61 -10.37
C TYR A 241 9.55 -6.01 -11.51
N VAL A 242 10.11 -6.39 -12.67
CA VAL A 242 9.31 -6.80 -13.84
C VAL A 242 8.46 -8.02 -13.51
N ALA A 243 8.99 -8.99 -12.76
CA ALA A 243 8.24 -10.17 -12.35
C ALA A 243 7.03 -9.86 -11.46
N GLN A 244 7.08 -8.81 -10.63
CA GLN A 244 5.90 -8.34 -9.89
C GLN A 244 4.83 -7.83 -10.87
N VAL A 245 5.21 -6.91 -11.75
CA VAL A 245 4.29 -6.31 -12.74
C VAL A 245 3.70 -7.38 -13.66
N ALA A 246 4.52 -8.33 -14.10
CA ALA A 246 4.12 -9.45 -14.94
C ALA A 246 3.06 -10.35 -14.27
N ARG A 247 3.17 -10.58 -12.95
CA ARG A 247 2.14 -11.33 -12.19
C ARG A 247 0.81 -10.60 -12.16
N GLU A 248 0.83 -9.28 -12.00
CA GLU A 248 -0.40 -8.48 -12.01
C GLU A 248 -1.05 -8.44 -13.39
N LEU A 249 -0.25 -8.25 -14.45
CA LEU A 249 -0.73 -8.33 -15.83
C LEU A 249 -1.36 -9.71 -16.12
N ALA A 250 -0.76 -10.78 -15.61
CA ALA A 250 -1.27 -12.14 -15.72
C ALA A 250 -2.59 -12.39 -14.98
N VAL A 251 -2.92 -11.55 -13.99
CA VAL A 251 -4.18 -11.60 -13.23
C VAL A 251 -5.23 -10.69 -13.88
N GLY A 252 -4.87 -9.45 -14.20
CA GLY A 252 -5.79 -8.43 -14.68
C GLY A 252 -6.11 -8.50 -16.18
N VAL A 253 -5.25 -9.10 -17.01
CA VAL A 253 -5.47 -9.21 -18.47
C VAL A 253 -5.90 -10.64 -18.83
N PRO A 254 -7.09 -10.84 -19.43
CA PRO A 254 -7.52 -12.15 -19.91
C PRO A 254 -6.55 -12.73 -20.93
N MET A 255 -6.02 -13.93 -20.66
CA MET A 255 -5.10 -14.61 -21.56
C MET A 255 -5.15 -16.13 -21.39
N ILE A 256 -4.77 -16.87 -22.45
CA ILE A 256 -4.68 -18.34 -22.41
C ILE A 256 -3.58 -18.81 -21.45
N ALA A 257 -3.74 -20.03 -20.91
CA ALA A 257 -2.84 -20.61 -19.92
C ALA A 257 -1.36 -20.64 -20.35
N TYR A 258 -1.08 -20.83 -21.65
CA TYR A 258 0.29 -20.76 -22.18
C TYR A 258 0.92 -19.39 -21.95
N ARG A 259 0.23 -18.29 -22.29
CA ARG A 259 0.74 -16.93 -22.09
C ARG A 259 0.91 -16.61 -20.61
N LYS A 260 -0.07 -17.01 -19.79
CA LYS A 260 -0.01 -16.84 -18.33
C LYS A 260 1.21 -17.54 -17.73
N ASN A 261 1.44 -18.79 -18.10
CA ASN A 261 2.61 -19.56 -17.64
C ASN A 261 3.92 -18.93 -18.12
N ARG A 262 3.99 -18.50 -19.38
CA ARG A 262 5.19 -17.85 -19.92
C ARG A 262 5.52 -16.57 -19.14
N LEU A 263 4.53 -15.71 -18.92
CA LEU A 263 4.71 -14.44 -18.21
C LEU A 263 5.09 -14.61 -16.73
N THR A 264 4.63 -15.68 -16.07
CA THR A 264 4.82 -15.87 -14.61
C THR A 264 5.97 -16.81 -14.24
N LYS A 265 6.42 -17.68 -15.15
CA LYS A 265 7.47 -18.68 -14.87
C LYS A 265 8.81 -18.37 -15.54
N GLN A 266 8.82 -17.56 -16.60
CA GLN A 266 10.05 -17.20 -17.29
C GLN A 266 10.79 -16.11 -16.49
N ARG A 267 12.13 -16.21 -16.45
CA ARG A 267 12.99 -15.12 -15.96
C ARG A 267 13.22 -14.12 -17.09
N PHE A 268 13.27 -12.83 -16.78
CA PHE A 268 13.40 -11.76 -17.79
C PHE A 268 14.87 -11.41 -18.11
N HIS A 269 15.73 -12.43 -18.17
CA HIS A 269 17.17 -12.28 -18.34
C HIS A 269 17.61 -11.87 -19.77
N ASN A 270 16.68 -11.79 -20.72
CA ASN A 270 16.91 -11.32 -22.08
C ASN A 270 16.02 -10.11 -22.37
N LEU A 271 16.63 -8.96 -22.63
CA LEU A 271 15.92 -7.70 -22.83
C LEU A 271 15.07 -7.69 -24.11
N GLY A 272 15.56 -8.28 -25.21
CA GLY A 272 14.83 -8.38 -26.47
C GLY A 272 13.56 -9.23 -26.36
N ASP A 273 13.62 -10.36 -25.65
CA ASP A 273 12.43 -11.18 -25.38
C ASP A 273 11.43 -10.43 -24.48
N LEU A 274 11.93 -9.76 -23.43
CA LEU A 274 11.11 -8.93 -22.55
C LEU A 274 10.37 -7.84 -23.32
N GLN A 275 11.08 -7.07 -24.15
CA GLN A 275 10.48 -6.03 -25.00
C GLN A 275 9.44 -6.65 -25.93
N GLY A 276 9.77 -7.76 -26.59
CA GLY A 276 8.87 -8.45 -27.49
C GLY A 276 7.58 -8.94 -26.81
N VAL A 277 7.66 -9.42 -25.57
CA VAL A 277 6.49 -9.84 -24.78
C VAL A 277 5.65 -8.63 -24.38
N PHE A 278 6.26 -7.62 -23.77
CA PHE A 278 5.53 -6.46 -23.25
C PHE A 278 4.85 -5.64 -24.35
N GLU A 279 5.57 -5.39 -25.44
CA GLU A 279 5.03 -4.65 -26.58
C GLU A 279 3.91 -5.43 -27.28
N LYS A 280 4.15 -6.69 -27.65
CA LYS A 280 3.18 -7.44 -28.47
C LYS A 280 1.94 -7.84 -27.70
N TRP A 281 2.02 -8.02 -26.38
CA TRP A 281 0.89 -8.52 -25.59
C TRP A 281 0.14 -7.42 -24.86
N PHE A 282 0.83 -6.33 -24.51
CA PHE A 282 0.26 -5.25 -23.69
C PHE A 282 0.38 -3.87 -24.32
N GLY A 283 1.12 -3.71 -25.43
CA GLY A 283 1.39 -2.42 -26.05
C GLY A 283 2.35 -1.55 -25.25
N ILE A 284 3.19 -2.16 -24.39
CA ILE A 284 4.11 -1.45 -23.50
C ILE A 284 5.52 -1.47 -24.11
N ASP A 285 5.95 -0.34 -24.68
CA ASP A 285 7.32 -0.16 -25.14
C ASP A 285 8.24 0.16 -23.95
N ILE A 286 8.89 -0.88 -23.42
CA ILE A 286 9.80 -0.73 -22.28
C ILE A 286 10.99 0.18 -22.61
N CYS A 287 11.39 0.29 -23.88
CA CYS A 287 12.53 1.10 -24.32
C CYS A 287 12.11 2.47 -24.86
N GLN A 288 10.86 2.88 -24.64
CA GLN A 288 10.32 4.14 -25.13
C GLN A 288 11.26 5.32 -24.82
N GLY A 289 11.61 6.06 -25.87
CA GLY A 289 12.48 7.22 -25.82
C GLY A 289 13.96 6.93 -25.57
N MET A 290 14.42 5.68 -25.56
CA MET A 290 15.85 5.31 -25.54
C MET A 290 16.43 5.32 -26.95
N LYS A 291 17.66 5.82 -27.11
CA LYS A 291 18.38 5.73 -28.39
C LYS A 291 18.79 4.28 -28.67
N ASP A 292 18.92 3.90 -29.93
CA ASP A 292 19.35 2.55 -30.32
C ASP A 292 20.68 2.13 -29.66
N ALA A 293 21.62 3.07 -29.51
CA ALA A 293 22.90 2.80 -28.85
C ALA A 293 22.72 2.46 -27.35
N ASP A 294 21.81 3.16 -26.66
CA ASP A 294 21.48 2.93 -25.25
C ASP A 294 20.77 1.60 -25.06
N GLN A 295 19.87 1.24 -25.99
CA GLN A 295 19.17 -0.04 -25.99
C GLN A 295 20.15 -1.20 -26.17
N LYS A 296 21.04 -1.12 -27.18
CA LYS A 296 22.10 -2.13 -27.41
C LYS A 296 23.07 -2.23 -26.26
N PHE A 297 23.38 -1.12 -25.59
CA PHE A 297 24.19 -1.11 -24.39
C PHE A 297 23.49 -1.87 -23.24
N ALA A 298 22.22 -1.55 -22.97
CA ALA A 298 21.45 -2.21 -21.93
C ALA A 298 21.31 -3.72 -22.22
N GLU A 299 20.96 -4.09 -23.45
CA GLU A 299 20.86 -5.50 -23.87
C GLU A 299 22.16 -6.27 -23.63
N ARG A 300 23.31 -5.68 -23.99
CA ARG A 300 24.62 -6.27 -23.70
C ARG A 300 24.83 -6.48 -22.20
N MET A 301 24.46 -5.52 -21.36
CA MET A 301 24.60 -5.65 -19.90
C MET A 301 23.72 -6.77 -19.31
N PHE A 302 22.52 -7.00 -19.88
CA PHE A 302 21.70 -8.15 -19.51
C PHE A 302 22.41 -9.48 -19.81
N HIS A 303 23.04 -9.60 -20.99
CA HIS A 303 23.84 -10.78 -21.31
C HIS A 303 25.07 -10.94 -20.42
N ARG A 304 25.72 -9.83 -20.02
CA ARG A 304 26.89 -9.86 -19.12
C ARG A 304 26.55 -10.30 -17.70
N ARG A 305 25.31 -10.08 -17.21
CA ARG A 305 24.86 -10.64 -15.93
C ARG A 305 25.13 -12.14 -15.83
N HIS A 306 24.79 -12.92 -16.87
CA HIS A 306 25.02 -14.37 -16.90
C HIS A 306 26.50 -14.71 -16.65
N LEU A 307 27.40 -13.93 -17.26
CA LEU A 307 28.85 -14.13 -17.06
C LEU A 307 29.27 -13.83 -15.62
N TYR A 308 28.75 -12.76 -15.00
CA TYR A 308 29.06 -12.39 -13.62
C TYR A 308 28.43 -13.33 -12.58
N GLU A 309 27.26 -13.90 -12.88
CA GLU A 309 26.54 -14.79 -11.97
C GLU A 309 27.08 -16.23 -12.04
N HIS A 310 27.47 -16.71 -13.22
CA HIS A 310 27.74 -18.13 -13.44
C HIS A 310 29.14 -18.47 -13.97
N ASN A 311 29.85 -17.52 -14.59
CA ASN A 311 31.13 -17.80 -15.24
C ASN A 311 32.30 -16.93 -14.75
N GLY A 312 32.19 -16.38 -13.53
CA GLY A 312 33.25 -15.55 -12.93
C GLY A 312 33.64 -14.30 -13.74
N GLY A 313 32.76 -13.84 -14.62
CA GLY A 313 32.99 -12.74 -15.56
C GLY A 313 33.79 -13.12 -16.81
N GLU A 314 34.05 -14.40 -17.07
CA GLU A 314 34.69 -14.85 -18.32
C GLU A 314 33.68 -15.00 -19.45
N VAL A 315 34.02 -14.55 -20.65
CA VAL A 315 33.18 -14.72 -21.85
C VAL A 315 33.05 -16.19 -22.21
N ASP A 316 31.82 -16.68 -22.32
CA ASP A 316 31.50 -18.00 -22.85
C ASP A 316 30.91 -17.92 -24.27
N GLN A 317 30.71 -19.09 -24.88
CA GLN A 317 30.19 -19.20 -26.24
C GLN A 317 28.74 -18.67 -26.32
N LYS A 318 27.95 -18.92 -25.27
CA LYS A 318 26.56 -18.48 -25.17
C LYS A 318 26.45 -16.95 -25.23
N TYR A 319 27.30 -16.23 -24.51
CA TYR A 319 27.33 -14.77 -24.57
C TYR A 319 27.65 -14.26 -25.98
N ILE A 320 28.64 -14.82 -26.67
CA ILE A 320 29.01 -14.37 -28.02
C ILE A 320 27.85 -14.61 -29.00
N GLU A 321 27.23 -15.78 -28.93
CA GLU A 321 26.11 -16.16 -29.81
C GLU A 321 24.86 -15.33 -29.56
N GLU A 322 24.50 -15.06 -28.30
CA GLU A 322 23.29 -14.32 -27.95
C GLU A 322 23.46 -12.80 -28.06
N SER A 323 24.60 -12.25 -27.64
CA SER A 323 24.83 -10.80 -27.65
C SER A 323 25.37 -10.25 -28.97
N GLY A 324 25.99 -11.11 -29.79
CA GLY A 324 26.69 -10.70 -31.01
C GLY A 324 27.90 -9.79 -30.78
N ASP A 325 28.44 -9.73 -29.55
CA ASP A 325 29.57 -8.85 -29.22
C ASP A 325 30.88 -9.33 -29.84
N THR A 326 31.25 -8.69 -30.95
CA THR A 326 32.50 -8.98 -31.69
C THR A 326 33.73 -8.29 -31.09
N THR A 327 33.57 -7.54 -29.98
CA THR A 327 34.68 -6.79 -29.38
C THR A 327 35.47 -7.59 -28.34
N VAL A 328 35.00 -8.80 -28.01
CA VAL A 328 35.58 -9.67 -26.99
C VAL A 328 35.89 -11.05 -27.56
N ARG A 329 36.70 -11.82 -26.84
CA ARG A 329 37.09 -13.19 -27.24
C ARG A 329 36.63 -14.21 -26.20
N LEU A 330 36.43 -15.46 -26.63
CA LEU A 330 36.13 -16.56 -25.71
C LEU A 330 37.18 -16.66 -24.60
N LYS A 331 36.75 -16.89 -23.36
CA LYS A 331 37.55 -16.87 -22.12
C LYS A 331 38.17 -15.52 -21.74
N GLN A 332 37.88 -14.44 -22.45
CA GLN A 332 38.27 -13.11 -22.00
C GLN A 332 37.52 -12.77 -20.72
N ARG A 333 38.23 -12.38 -19.67
CA ARG A 333 37.60 -11.84 -18.47
C ARG A 333 37.14 -10.40 -18.73
N LEU A 334 35.84 -10.15 -18.57
CA LEU A 334 35.27 -8.82 -18.66
C LEU A 334 35.49 -8.05 -17.36
N ARG A 335 35.59 -6.73 -17.50
CA ARG A 335 35.60 -5.78 -16.40
C ARG A 335 34.67 -4.63 -16.75
N GLU A 336 33.86 -4.23 -15.79
CA GLU A 336 32.97 -3.08 -15.95
C GLU A 336 33.58 -1.84 -15.32
N SER A 337 33.31 -0.69 -15.94
CA SER A 337 33.68 0.59 -15.36
C SER A 337 32.56 1.10 -14.45
N GLN A 338 32.91 1.92 -13.46
CA GLN A 338 31.92 2.64 -12.66
C GLN A 338 30.96 3.49 -13.51
N PRO A 339 31.43 4.23 -14.54
CA PRO A 339 30.54 4.90 -15.49
C PRO A 339 29.54 3.99 -16.18
N ASP A 340 29.96 2.81 -16.63
CA ASP A 340 29.07 1.85 -17.31
C ASP A 340 27.99 1.33 -16.36
N ALA A 341 28.37 1.02 -15.12
CA ALA A 341 27.40 0.59 -14.09
C ALA A 341 26.37 1.69 -13.81
N HIS A 342 26.79 2.95 -13.66
CA HIS A 342 25.85 4.08 -13.48
C HIS A 342 24.96 4.31 -14.70
N ALA A 343 25.50 4.16 -15.92
CA ALA A 343 24.73 4.27 -17.15
C ALA A 343 23.62 3.20 -17.20
N LEU A 344 23.95 1.95 -16.85
CA LEU A 344 22.97 0.87 -16.76
C LEU A 344 21.86 1.20 -15.76
N LEU A 345 22.19 1.66 -14.54
CA LEU A 345 21.18 2.07 -13.56
C LEU A 345 20.22 3.13 -14.13
N GLY A 346 20.74 4.11 -14.86
CA GLY A 346 19.94 5.12 -15.53
C GLY A 346 18.97 4.54 -16.58
N HIS A 347 19.45 3.58 -17.38
CA HIS A 347 18.60 2.89 -18.37
C HIS A 347 17.54 2.02 -17.71
N LEU A 348 17.88 1.26 -16.66
CA LEU A 348 16.93 0.42 -15.92
C LEU A 348 15.80 1.25 -15.30
N VAL A 349 16.12 2.40 -14.70
CA VAL A 349 15.11 3.33 -14.16
C VAL A 349 14.17 3.81 -15.25
N LYS A 350 14.70 4.18 -16.42
CA LYS A 350 13.87 4.61 -17.55
C LYS A 350 12.94 3.50 -18.03
N MET A 351 13.44 2.28 -18.17
CA MET A 351 12.61 1.13 -18.56
C MET A 351 11.55 0.81 -17.49
N ALA A 352 11.90 0.88 -16.20
CA ALA A 352 10.94 0.68 -15.11
C ALA A 352 9.82 1.74 -15.13
N ARG A 353 10.15 3.00 -15.41
CA ARG A 353 9.14 4.06 -15.59
C ARG A 353 8.20 3.78 -16.75
N ASN A 354 8.72 3.35 -17.90
CA ASN A 354 7.91 3.00 -19.06
C ASN A 354 6.97 1.82 -18.74
N ILE A 355 7.47 0.78 -18.06
CA ILE A 355 6.67 -0.36 -17.60
C ILE A 355 5.58 0.10 -16.63
N HIS A 356 5.92 0.93 -15.64
CA HIS A 356 4.95 1.44 -14.66
C HIS A 356 3.86 2.31 -15.32
N ALA A 357 4.25 3.18 -16.25
CA ALA A 357 3.32 4.01 -17.00
C ALA A 357 2.38 3.14 -17.84
N GLY A 358 2.91 2.24 -18.67
CA GLY A 358 2.10 1.34 -19.48
C GLY A 358 1.20 0.41 -18.66
N PHE A 359 1.66 -0.06 -17.50
CA PHE A 359 0.81 -0.80 -16.57
C PHE A 359 -0.37 0.04 -16.09
N HIS A 360 -0.14 1.30 -15.72
CA HIS A 360 -1.19 2.21 -15.26
C HIS A 360 -2.03 2.83 -16.38
N GLU A 361 -1.67 2.66 -17.65
CA GLU A 361 -2.59 2.87 -18.77
C GLU A 361 -3.65 1.76 -18.84
N LEU A 362 -3.26 0.52 -18.54
CA LEU A 362 -4.18 -0.63 -18.48
C LEU A 362 -5.00 -0.65 -17.18
N PHE A 363 -4.38 -0.28 -16.07
CA PHE A 363 -4.97 -0.26 -14.73
C PHE A 363 -4.82 1.13 -14.10
N PRO A 364 -5.65 2.10 -14.51
CA PRO A 364 -5.52 3.48 -14.08
C PRO A 364 -5.76 3.62 -12.57
N PRO A 365 -4.88 4.34 -11.86
CA PRO A 365 -5.13 4.75 -10.48
C PRO A 365 -6.41 5.60 -10.36
N LEU A 366 -7.03 5.59 -9.18
CA LEU A 366 -8.14 6.46 -8.86
C LEU A 366 -7.67 7.92 -8.77
N ASP A 367 -8.20 8.76 -9.66
CA ASP A 367 -7.90 10.19 -9.72
C ASP A 367 -8.34 10.99 -8.48
N PRO A 368 -9.53 10.76 -7.86
CA PRO A 368 -10.01 11.63 -6.79
C PRO A 368 -9.08 11.74 -5.58
N PRO A 369 -8.49 10.63 -5.06
CA PRO A 369 -7.47 10.70 -4.01
C PRO A 369 -6.21 11.49 -4.41
N ILE A 370 -5.72 11.28 -5.64
CA ILE A 370 -4.51 11.95 -6.14
C ILE A 370 -4.74 13.46 -6.23
N LYS A 371 -5.90 13.88 -6.76
CA LYS A 371 -6.27 15.29 -6.84
C LYS A 371 -6.40 15.92 -5.45
N THR A 372 -7.11 15.26 -4.54
CA THR A 372 -7.27 15.72 -3.14
C THR A 372 -5.92 15.93 -2.46
N TYR A 373 -4.96 15.04 -2.70
CA TYR A 373 -3.62 15.16 -2.17
C TYR A 373 -2.87 16.38 -2.74
N LYS A 374 -2.90 16.57 -4.05
CA LYS A 374 -2.30 17.74 -4.72
C LYS A 374 -2.89 19.05 -4.20
N ASP A 375 -4.21 19.12 -4.06
CA ASP A 375 -4.91 20.30 -3.53
C ASP A 375 -4.54 20.57 -2.07
N ARG A 376 -4.37 19.53 -1.25
CA ARG A 376 -3.87 19.67 0.13
C ARG A 376 -2.43 20.19 0.16
N GLN A 377 -1.55 19.67 -0.71
CA GLN A 377 -0.16 20.16 -0.79
C GLN A 377 -0.11 21.63 -1.22
N ALA A 378 -0.87 22.02 -2.25
CA ALA A 378 -0.94 23.40 -2.72
C ALA A 378 -1.41 24.37 -1.64
N ARG A 379 -2.48 24.00 -0.90
CA ARG A 379 -2.95 24.78 0.27
C ARG A 379 -1.87 24.88 1.35
N THR A 380 -1.19 23.80 1.66
CA THR A 380 -0.13 23.81 2.70
C THR A 380 1.04 24.70 2.29
N ALA A 381 1.44 24.66 1.02
CA ALA A 381 2.50 25.50 0.47
C ALA A 381 2.12 26.98 0.51
N SER A 382 0.88 27.35 0.15
CA SER A 382 0.42 28.73 0.20
C SER A 382 0.39 29.29 1.63
N PHE A 383 -0.06 28.50 2.61
CA PHE A 383 -0.01 28.90 4.03
C PHE A 383 1.42 29.08 4.54
N ARG A 384 2.36 28.23 4.13
CA ARG A 384 3.78 28.37 4.50
C ARG A 384 4.42 29.60 3.86
N GLY A 385 4.14 29.85 2.58
CA GLY A 385 4.61 31.03 1.85
C GLY A 385 4.08 32.35 2.45
N ALA A 386 2.80 32.38 2.85
CA ALA A 386 2.20 33.54 3.51
C ALA A 386 2.86 33.83 4.88
N ARG A 387 3.20 32.78 5.65
CA ARG A 387 3.91 32.94 6.93
C ARG A 387 5.36 33.38 6.77
N SER A 388 6.06 32.96 5.73
CA SER A 388 7.43 33.43 5.47
C SER A 388 7.49 34.91 5.05
N HIS A 389 6.43 35.42 4.40
CA HIS A 389 6.33 36.86 4.11
C HIS A 389 5.99 37.71 5.34
N GLN A 390 5.14 37.21 6.24
CA GLN A 390 4.82 37.89 7.51
C GLN A 390 5.94 37.85 8.57
N ALA A 391 6.92 36.95 8.43
CA ALA A 391 8.08 36.88 9.33
C ALA A 391 9.30 37.70 8.82
N ALA A 392 9.18 38.31 7.64
CA ALA A 392 10.21 39.14 7.01
C ALA A 392 9.88 40.65 7.03
N GLU A 393 8.72 41.01 7.59
CA GLU A 393 8.34 42.36 8.03
C GLU A 393 8.46 42.43 9.56
#